data_AF-A0A2E8GZ43-F1
#
_entry.id   AF-A0A2E8GZ43-F1
#
_cell.length_a   1.000
_cell.length_b   1.000
_cell.length_c   1.000
_cell.angle_alpha   90.00
_cell.angle_beta   90.00
_cell.angle_gamma   90.00
#
_symmetry.space_group_name_H-M   'P 1'
#
loop_
_entity.id
_entity.type
_entity.pdbx_description
1 polymer ?
#
loop_
_entity_poly.entity_id
_entity_poly.type
_entity_poly.pdbx_seq_one_letter_code
_entity_poly.pdbx_strand_id
1 'polypeptide(L)'
;MTAIPGPFRPLPDVLYADDFDRGLEGWTGLIGNYEHSLDSILPEYQDLRPPMLSNATTWDTGTGGSALGTYSMKLATRARRHSLAVGIKRITYPVACPIQVELLFTFKPEASALRLSLADVGAVGVLFDLQNDHQRVMPHLRYLNARDGELVNRWQYKCQTPTFHDIGDSGETVSHFHLSDDGWQDVPGGEQQLCYNEIATKQNWHYLRVGFDLATMAFTAFQCNDRHFDVSRLEPMTMPAMPNLWCMLNLVLFARASVDRRAFLYTDSVVLSADLSAEARRP
;
A
#
# COMPACT_ATOMS: atom_id res chain seq x y z
N MET A 1 9.57 25.57 4.04
CA MET A 1 9.62 24.11 3.81
C MET A 1 10.96 23.78 3.20
N THR A 2 11.72 22.88 3.82
CA THR A 2 12.84 22.21 3.15
C THR A 2 12.27 21.51 1.92
N ALA A 3 12.87 21.71 0.74
CA ALA A 3 12.38 21.06 -0.47
C ALA A 3 12.48 19.55 -0.30
N ILE A 4 11.37 18.83 -0.48
CA ILE A 4 11.39 17.37 -0.56
C ILE A 4 11.94 17.01 -1.94
N PRO A 5 13.08 16.32 -2.05
CA PRO A 5 13.64 15.96 -3.36
C PRO A 5 12.70 15.05 -4.14
N GLY A 6 12.61 15.22 -5.46
CA GLY A 6 11.82 14.34 -6.33
C GLY A 6 10.58 15.01 -6.95
N PRO A 7 9.66 14.21 -7.52
CA PRO A 7 8.51 14.73 -8.27
C PRO A 7 7.34 15.21 -7.37
N PHE A 8 7.53 15.21 -6.05
CA PHE A 8 6.46 15.40 -5.07
C PHE A 8 5.81 16.79 -5.14
N ARG A 9 4.51 16.83 -4.90
CA ARG A 9 3.64 18.02 -4.87
C ARG A 9 2.73 17.94 -3.64
N PRO A 10 3.30 17.96 -2.42
CA PRO A 10 2.55 17.76 -1.20
C PRO A 10 1.52 18.86 -0.98
N LEU A 11 0.51 18.54 -0.17
CA LEU A 11 -0.35 19.55 0.45
C LEU A 11 0.47 20.46 1.39
N PRO A 12 -0.09 21.60 1.85
CA PRO A 12 0.67 22.62 2.59
C PRO A 12 1.41 22.10 3.83
N ASP A 13 0.84 21.12 4.53
CA ASP A 13 1.37 20.61 5.80
C ASP A 13 1.90 19.18 5.61
N VAL A 14 3.22 19.00 5.68
CA VAL A 14 3.83 17.65 5.61
C VAL A 14 3.76 17.01 6.99
N LEU A 15 3.03 15.90 7.10
CA LEU A 15 2.92 15.12 8.34
C LEU A 15 4.17 14.27 8.57
N TYR A 16 4.65 13.61 7.52
CA TYR A 16 5.96 12.97 7.47
C TYR A 16 6.45 12.83 6.02
N ALA A 17 7.77 12.73 5.86
CA ALA A 17 8.44 12.47 4.59
C ALA A 17 9.55 11.46 4.85
N ASP A 18 9.28 10.20 4.52
CA ASP A 18 10.13 9.08 4.90
C ASP A 18 11.33 8.96 3.95
N ASP A 19 12.54 8.91 4.50
CA ASP A 19 13.80 8.65 3.83
C ASP A 19 14.39 7.34 4.35
N PHE A 20 14.31 6.27 3.54
CA PHE A 20 14.73 4.94 3.94
C PHE A 20 16.26 4.80 4.10
N ASP A 21 17.06 5.81 3.71
CA ASP A 21 18.48 5.87 4.08
C ASP A 21 18.68 6.09 5.59
N ARG A 22 17.62 6.52 6.30
CA ARG A 22 17.63 6.77 7.74
C ARG A 22 16.99 5.65 8.57
N GLY A 23 16.42 4.62 7.92
CA GLY A 23 15.78 3.50 8.57
C GLY A 23 14.36 3.25 8.08
N LEU A 24 13.62 2.35 8.74
CA LEU A 24 12.22 2.04 8.38
C LEU A 24 11.20 3.10 8.86
N GLU A 25 11.60 4.08 9.67
CA GLU A 25 10.76 5.24 10.06
C GLU A 25 9.31 4.91 10.48
N GLY A 26 9.16 3.83 11.25
CA GLY A 26 7.86 3.40 11.79
C GLY A 26 7.10 2.40 10.91
N TRP A 27 7.60 2.07 9.72
CA TRP A 27 7.07 0.96 8.92
C TRP A 27 7.37 -0.39 9.59
N THR A 28 6.33 -1.20 9.74
CA THR A 28 6.39 -2.54 10.33
C THR A 28 5.51 -3.53 9.55
N GLY A 29 5.54 -4.81 9.91
CA GLY A 29 4.66 -5.81 9.31
C GLY A 29 3.21 -5.63 9.78
N LEU A 30 2.26 -5.75 8.85
CA LEU A 30 0.85 -5.92 9.25
C LEU A 30 0.69 -7.31 9.87
N ILE A 31 0.13 -7.35 11.08
CA ILE A 31 -0.22 -8.59 11.78
C ILE A 31 -1.71 -8.58 12.10
N GLY A 32 -2.32 -9.76 12.13
CA GLY A 32 -3.71 -9.92 12.53
C GLY A 32 -3.87 -9.74 14.04
N ASN A 33 -5.10 -9.49 14.46
CA ASN A 33 -5.44 -9.44 15.87
C ASN A 33 -5.31 -10.83 16.48
N TYR A 34 -4.96 -10.89 17.76
CA TYR A 34 -4.83 -12.13 18.53
C TYR A 34 -5.33 -11.94 19.95
N GLU A 35 -5.77 -13.02 20.56
CA GLU A 35 -6.19 -13.07 21.94
C GLU A 35 -5.71 -14.39 22.56
N HIS A 36 -5.08 -14.32 23.73
CA HIS A 36 -4.47 -15.42 24.48
C HIS A 36 -3.32 -16.20 23.80
N SER A 37 -3.33 -16.36 22.47
CA SER A 37 -2.29 -17.07 21.69
C SER A 37 -2.14 -16.46 20.30
N LEU A 38 -0.92 -16.51 19.74
CA LEU A 38 -0.68 -16.17 18.33
C LEU A 38 -1.36 -17.15 17.36
N ASP A 39 -1.73 -18.34 17.83
CA ASP A 39 -2.48 -19.31 17.03
C ASP A 39 -3.93 -18.85 16.75
N SER A 40 -4.43 -17.84 17.49
CA SER A 40 -5.76 -17.27 17.26
C SER A 40 -5.78 -16.29 16.08
N ILE A 41 -4.62 -15.91 15.53
CA ILE A 41 -4.52 -15.03 14.36
C ILE A 41 -5.19 -15.74 13.18
N LEU A 42 -6.03 -15.03 12.42
CA LEU A 42 -6.61 -15.60 11.21
C LEU A 42 -5.51 -16.14 10.28
N PRO A 43 -5.66 -17.35 9.70
CA PRO A 43 -4.61 -18.02 8.91
C PRO A 43 -3.98 -17.14 7.84
N GLU A 44 -4.75 -16.24 7.23
CA GLU A 44 -4.32 -15.33 6.18
C GLU A 44 -3.30 -14.28 6.68
N TYR A 45 -3.36 -13.89 7.94
CA TYR A 45 -2.43 -12.94 8.56
C TYR A 45 -1.14 -13.58 9.08
N GLN A 46 -1.18 -14.88 9.44
CA GLN A 46 -0.03 -15.58 10.04
C GLN A 46 1.21 -15.59 9.13
N ASP A 47 0.99 -15.55 7.81
CA ASP A 47 2.04 -15.71 6.81
C ASP A 47 2.53 -14.37 6.21
N LEU A 48 2.01 -13.23 6.66
CA LEU A 48 2.42 -11.93 6.10
C LEU A 48 3.90 -11.64 6.38
N ARG A 49 4.60 -11.16 5.35
CA ARG A 49 6.02 -10.85 5.44
C ARG A 49 6.25 -9.39 5.83
N PRO A 50 7.13 -9.10 6.81
CA PRO A 50 7.43 -7.74 7.22
C PRO A 50 8.26 -6.98 6.17
N PRO A 51 8.27 -5.64 6.22
CA PRO A 51 9.16 -4.81 5.42
C PRO A 51 10.62 -4.99 5.82
N MET A 52 11.51 -4.75 4.86
CA MET A 52 12.97 -4.76 5.03
C MET A 52 13.58 -3.54 4.36
N LEU A 53 14.72 -3.06 4.83
CA LEU A 53 15.55 -2.14 4.07
C LEU A 53 16.30 -2.90 2.98
N SER A 54 16.36 -2.33 1.79
CA SER A 54 16.99 -2.96 0.64
C SER A 54 17.70 -1.93 -0.22
N ASN A 55 18.95 -2.24 -0.56
CA ASN A 55 19.74 -1.53 -1.55
C ASN A 55 19.55 -2.08 -2.98
N ALA A 56 18.52 -2.91 -3.19
CA ALA A 56 18.17 -3.51 -4.48
C ALA A 56 19.33 -4.29 -5.13
N THR A 57 20.05 -5.09 -4.33
CA THR A 57 21.16 -5.89 -4.84
C THR A 57 20.67 -7.03 -5.75
N THR A 58 21.30 -7.16 -6.91
CA THR A 58 21.11 -8.25 -7.88
C THR A 58 22.45 -8.85 -8.29
N TRP A 59 22.43 -10.04 -8.89
CA TRP A 59 23.62 -10.86 -9.10
C TRP A 59 24.50 -10.41 -10.27
N ASP A 60 23.97 -9.67 -11.25
CA ASP A 60 24.70 -9.19 -12.44
C ASP A 60 25.09 -7.71 -12.36
N THR A 61 24.22 -6.85 -11.85
CA THR A 61 24.43 -5.39 -11.81
C THR A 61 24.89 -4.90 -10.43
N GLY A 62 24.96 -5.79 -9.43
CA GLY A 62 25.35 -5.44 -8.07
C GLY A 62 24.25 -4.65 -7.35
N THR A 63 24.63 -3.62 -6.61
CA THR A 63 23.72 -2.77 -5.82
C THR A 63 23.17 -1.64 -6.68
N GLY A 64 21.84 -1.59 -6.84
CA GLY A 64 21.16 -0.56 -7.64
C GLY A 64 20.77 0.71 -6.89
N GLY A 65 20.60 0.65 -5.56
CA GLY A 65 20.09 1.76 -4.76
C GLY A 65 18.56 1.93 -4.83
N SER A 66 18.06 2.98 -4.18
CA SER A 66 16.66 3.44 -4.30
C SER A 66 16.52 4.46 -5.44
N ALA A 67 15.38 5.15 -5.55
CA ALA A 67 15.20 6.16 -6.58
C ALA A 67 15.99 7.43 -6.28
N LEU A 68 16.06 7.80 -5.00
CA LEU A 68 16.64 9.04 -4.52
C LEU A 68 17.81 8.85 -3.53
N GLY A 69 18.17 7.60 -3.22
CA GLY A 69 19.18 7.27 -2.22
C GLY A 69 19.75 5.85 -2.32
N THR A 70 20.19 5.31 -1.19
CA THR A 70 20.84 3.98 -1.10
C THR A 70 19.86 2.87 -0.79
N TYR A 71 18.88 3.12 0.08
CA TYR A 71 17.95 2.15 0.62
C TYR A 71 16.52 2.52 0.24
N SER A 72 15.74 1.48 0.00
CA SER A 72 14.29 1.53 -0.18
C SER A 72 13.66 0.54 0.79
N MET A 73 12.39 0.75 1.12
CA MET A 73 11.61 -0.29 1.77
C MET A 73 11.28 -1.37 0.74
N LYS A 74 11.56 -2.64 1.07
CA LYS A 74 11.21 -3.82 0.29
C LYS A 74 10.16 -4.64 1.02
N LEU A 75 9.05 -4.92 0.33
CA LEU A 75 8.12 -5.98 0.66
C LEU A 75 8.41 -7.19 -0.23
N ALA A 76 8.62 -8.35 0.37
CA ALA A 76 8.96 -9.57 -0.35
C ALA A 76 8.04 -10.72 0.06
N THR A 77 7.29 -11.25 -0.90
CA THR A 77 6.41 -12.41 -0.66
C THR A 77 7.23 -13.69 -0.46
N ARG A 78 6.58 -14.77 -0.03
CA ARG A 78 7.15 -16.11 -0.21
C ARG A 78 7.16 -16.50 -1.69
N ALA A 79 7.96 -17.50 -2.04
CA ALA A 79 7.93 -18.14 -3.35
C ALA A 79 6.75 -19.11 -3.43
N ARG A 80 5.54 -18.58 -3.24
CA ARG A 80 4.27 -19.31 -3.25
C ARG A 80 3.24 -18.43 -3.92
N ARG A 81 2.50 -19.00 -4.86
CA ARG A 81 1.37 -18.36 -5.52
C ARG A 81 0.44 -17.71 -4.50
N HIS A 82 0.00 -16.50 -4.80
CA HIS A 82 -0.90 -15.68 -3.97
C HIS A 82 -0.34 -15.27 -2.60
N SER A 83 0.93 -15.56 -2.28
CA SER A 83 1.57 -15.05 -1.07
C SER A 83 1.58 -13.52 -1.04
N LEU A 84 1.35 -12.95 0.14
CA LEU A 84 1.33 -11.52 0.40
C LEU A 84 2.52 -11.08 1.27
N ALA A 85 2.97 -9.85 1.04
CA ALA A 85 3.85 -9.11 1.91
C ALA A 85 3.25 -7.73 2.14
N VAL A 86 3.15 -7.30 3.40
CA VAL A 86 2.36 -6.12 3.79
C VAL A 86 3.11 -5.30 4.82
N GLY A 87 3.41 -4.06 4.47
CA GLY A 87 3.97 -3.06 5.36
C GLY A 87 2.88 -2.09 5.79
N ILE A 88 2.90 -1.71 7.07
CA ILE A 88 2.00 -0.73 7.65
C ILE A 88 2.79 0.32 8.42
N LYS A 89 2.40 1.57 8.30
CA LYS A 89 2.79 2.66 9.18
C LYS A 89 1.54 3.22 9.84
N ARG A 90 1.59 3.33 11.17
CA ARG A 90 0.43 3.67 12.00
C ARG A 90 0.67 5.00 12.68
N ILE A 91 -0.19 5.97 12.40
CA ILE A 91 -0.25 7.25 13.12
C ILE A 91 -1.72 7.58 13.41
N THR A 92 -1.95 8.70 14.08
CA THR A 92 -3.27 9.32 14.20
C THR A 92 -3.31 10.62 13.40
N TYR A 93 -4.49 11.02 12.95
CA TYR A 93 -4.66 12.36 12.38
C TYR A 93 -5.01 13.37 13.49
N PRO A 94 -4.39 14.56 13.49
CA PRO A 94 -4.73 15.61 14.44
C PRO A 94 -6.09 16.27 14.11
N VAL A 95 -6.43 16.31 12.81
CA VAL A 95 -7.55 17.05 12.24
C VAL A 95 -8.15 16.26 11.08
N ALA A 96 -9.47 16.18 10.99
CA ALA A 96 -10.16 15.58 9.85
C ALA A 96 -10.16 16.55 8.65
N CYS A 97 -9.17 16.42 7.78
CA CYS A 97 -8.96 17.28 6.61
C CYS A 97 -8.51 16.47 5.37
N PRO A 98 -8.39 17.11 4.19
CA PRO A 98 -7.73 16.51 3.04
C PRO A 98 -6.31 16.07 3.38
N ILE A 99 -5.99 14.83 3.04
CA ILE A 99 -4.65 14.23 3.10
C ILE A 99 -4.23 13.74 1.73
N GLN A 100 -2.92 13.63 1.53
CA GLN A 100 -2.31 13.11 0.31
C GLN A 100 -1.06 12.32 0.64
N VAL A 101 -1.00 11.08 0.16
CA VAL A 101 0.22 10.29 0.10
C VAL A 101 0.81 10.35 -1.30
N GLU A 102 2.12 10.56 -1.36
CA GLU A 102 2.91 10.43 -2.57
C GLU A 102 4.12 9.54 -2.31
N LEU A 103 4.52 8.74 -3.29
CA LEU A 103 5.67 7.84 -3.17
C LEU A 103 6.26 7.49 -4.53
N LEU A 104 7.50 7.00 -4.50
CA LEU A 104 8.13 6.32 -5.63
C LEU A 104 8.08 4.81 -5.38
N PHE A 105 7.74 4.05 -6.41
CA PHE A 105 7.70 2.59 -6.32
C PHE A 105 8.25 1.90 -7.56
N THR A 106 8.75 0.69 -7.37
CA THR A 106 9.02 -0.26 -8.44
C THR A 106 8.67 -1.66 -7.97
N PHE A 107 8.31 -2.55 -8.89
CA PHE A 107 7.99 -3.93 -8.56
C PHE A 107 8.59 -4.89 -9.57
N LYS A 108 8.96 -6.08 -9.09
CA LYS A 108 9.55 -7.13 -9.91
C LYS A 108 9.54 -8.46 -9.18
N PRO A 109 9.60 -9.59 -9.90
CA PRO A 109 9.83 -10.86 -9.27
C PRO A 109 11.30 -11.00 -8.86
N GLU A 110 11.58 -12.02 -8.06
CA GLU A 110 12.93 -12.49 -7.83
C GLU A 110 13.61 -12.88 -9.14
N ALA A 111 14.80 -12.32 -9.38
CA ALA A 111 15.59 -12.55 -10.60
C ALA A 111 16.32 -13.90 -10.57
N SER A 112 15.57 -15.00 -10.37
CA SER A 112 16.08 -16.37 -10.29
C SER A 112 16.22 -17.07 -11.65
N ALA A 113 15.81 -16.41 -12.75
CA ALA A 113 15.94 -16.92 -14.10
C ALA A 113 16.34 -15.80 -15.08
N LEU A 114 17.03 -16.16 -16.16
CA LEU A 114 17.44 -15.25 -17.24
C LEU A 114 16.28 -14.92 -18.20
N ARG A 115 15.15 -14.48 -17.64
CA ARG A 115 13.95 -14.07 -18.40
C ARG A 115 13.22 -12.96 -17.65
N LEU A 116 12.47 -12.14 -18.37
CA LEU A 116 11.76 -10.98 -17.81
C LEU A 116 10.75 -11.33 -16.73
N SER A 117 10.02 -12.43 -16.90
CA SER A 117 9.06 -12.91 -15.90
C SER A 117 7.97 -11.87 -15.53
N LEU A 118 7.52 -11.15 -16.56
CA LEU A 118 6.54 -10.05 -16.48
C LEU A 118 5.31 -10.39 -15.63
N ALA A 119 4.78 -11.60 -15.78
CA ALA A 119 3.54 -12.02 -15.16
C ALA A 119 3.70 -12.68 -13.78
N ASP A 120 4.92 -12.71 -13.23
CA ASP A 120 5.19 -13.40 -11.95
C ASP A 120 4.77 -12.55 -10.73
N VAL A 121 4.76 -11.21 -10.86
CA VAL A 121 4.17 -10.31 -9.86
C VAL A 121 2.68 -10.23 -10.11
N GLY A 122 1.87 -10.52 -9.10
CA GLY A 122 0.42 -10.50 -9.21
C GLY A 122 -0.11 -9.08 -9.11
N ALA A 123 0.04 -8.48 -7.93
CA ALA A 123 -0.41 -7.12 -7.68
C ALA A 123 0.51 -6.39 -6.71
N VAL A 124 0.50 -5.07 -6.80
CA VAL A 124 1.05 -4.17 -5.78
C VAL A 124 0.01 -3.11 -5.47
N GLY A 125 -0.05 -2.64 -4.22
CA GLY A 125 -1.09 -1.69 -3.86
C GLY A 125 -0.79 -0.87 -2.63
N VAL A 126 -1.66 0.12 -2.45
CA VAL A 126 -1.69 1.07 -1.35
C VAL A 126 -3.12 1.13 -0.82
N LEU A 127 -3.25 1.24 0.49
CA LEU A 127 -4.54 1.51 1.12
C LEU A 127 -4.33 2.38 2.36
N PHE A 128 -5.38 3.09 2.74
CA PHE A 128 -5.48 3.60 4.10
C PHE A 128 -6.38 2.69 4.92
N ASP A 129 -6.09 2.61 6.22
CA ASP A 129 -7.00 2.07 7.22
C ASP A 129 -7.28 3.19 8.23
N LEU A 130 -8.47 3.76 8.09
CA LEU A 130 -8.88 5.01 8.71
C LEU A 130 -10.04 4.76 9.65
N GLN A 131 -10.12 5.53 10.73
CA GLN A 131 -11.31 5.51 11.56
C GLN A 131 -11.58 6.87 12.20
N ASN A 132 -12.87 7.25 12.26
CA ASN A 132 -13.39 8.33 13.09
C ASN A 132 -14.33 7.76 14.16
N ASP A 133 -15.04 8.64 14.87
CA ASP A 133 -15.93 8.25 15.98
C ASP A 133 -17.14 7.40 15.56
N HIS A 134 -17.42 7.29 14.26
CA HIS A 134 -18.63 6.65 13.73
C HIS A 134 -18.33 5.45 12.83
N GLN A 135 -17.28 5.53 12.02
CA GLN A 135 -16.99 4.55 10.99
C GLN A 135 -15.50 4.31 10.81
N ARG A 136 -15.18 3.08 10.44
CA ARG A 136 -13.88 2.68 9.90
C ARG A 136 -13.98 2.59 8.38
N VAL A 137 -13.02 3.20 7.69
CA VAL A 137 -13.02 3.37 6.24
C VAL A 137 -11.67 2.93 5.69
N MET A 138 -11.69 2.12 4.64
CA MET A 138 -10.48 1.59 4.02
C MET A 138 -10.45 1.82 2.51
N PRO A 139 -9.97 2.98 2.04
CA PRO A 139 -9.75 3.21 0.62
C PRO A 139 -8.59 2.32 0.12
N HIS A 140 -8.93 1.32 -0.69
CA HIS A 140 -7.97 0.40 -1.29
C HIS A 140 -7.73 0.72 -2.76
N LEU A 141 -6.46 0.72 -3.18
CA LEU A 141 -6.05 0.78 -4.58
C LEU A 141 -4.96 -0.26 -4.85
N ARG A 142 -5.02 -0.92 -6.00
CA ARG A 142 -3.94 -1.79 -6.47
C ARG A 142 -3.72 -1.69 -7.96
N TYR A 143 -2.49 -1.92 -8.37
CA TYR A 143 -2.17 -2.30 -9.74
C TYR A 143 -2.17 -3.82 -9.84
N LEU A 144 -3.15 -4.37 -10.55
CA LEU A 144 -3.19 -5.77 -10.93
C LEU A 144 -2.31 -5.96 -12.17
N ASN A 145 -1.07 -6.37 -11.94
CA ASN A 145 -0.09 -6.64 -13.00
C ASN A 145 -0.43 -7.96 -13.71
N ALA A 146 -0.66 -9.02 -12.95
CA ALA A 146 -0.99 -10.34 -13.48
C ALA A 146 -1.91 -11.14 -12.56
N ARG A 147 -2.63 -12.09 -13.15
CA ARG A 147 -3.40 -13.11 -12.44
C ARG A 147 -3.03 -14.47 -12.99
N ASP A 148 -2.58 -15.36 -12.10
CA ASP A 148 -2.25 -16.75 -12.40
C ASP A 148 -1.27 -16.95 -13.58
N GLY A 149 -0.35 -16.00 -13.76
CA GLY A 149 0.66 -16.01 -14.83
C GLY A 149 0.26 -15.30 -16.12
N GLU A 150 -0.93 -14.68 -16.16
CA GLU A 150 -1.40 -13.89 -17.30
C GLU A 150 -1.42 -12.40 -16.97
N LEU A 151 -0.92 -11.56 -17.88
CA LEU A 151 -0.87 -10.11 -17.68
C LEU A 151 -2.27 -9.49 -17.75
N VAL A 152 -2.52 -8.53 -16.86
CA VAL A 152 -3.78 -7.78 -16.77
C VAL A 152 -3.55 -6.27 -16.91
N ASN A 153 -2.54 -5.74 -16.22
CA ASN A 153 -2.09 -4.34 -16.32
C ASN A 153 -3.18 -3.28 -16.08
N ARG A 154 -3.83 -3.35 -14.92
CA ARG A 154 -4.98 -2.49 -14.60
C ARG A 154 -5.02 -2.04 -13.15
N TRP A 155 -5.46 -0.81 -12.93
CA TRP A 155 -5.76 -0.30 -11.60
C TRP A 155 -7.14 -0.73 -11.12
N GLN A 156 -7.22 -1.14 -9.86
CA GLN A 156 -8.43 -1.62 -9.22
C GLN A 156 -8.60 -0.98 -7.84
N TYR A 157 -9.85 -0.92 -7.38
CA TYR A 157 -10.25 -0.48 -6.04
C TYR A 157 -11.13 -1.54 -5.38
N LYS A 158 -11.38 -1.40 -4.07
CA LYS A 158 -12.21 -2.35 -3.31
C LYS A 158 -13.14 -1.60 -2.37
N CYS A 159 -14.44 -1.90 -2.45
CA CYS A 159 -15.47 -1.33 -1.59
C CYS A 159 -16.23 -2.37 -0.75
N GLN A 160 -16.09 -3.67 -1.07
CA GLN A 160 -16.83 -4.73 -0.39
C GLN A 160 -16.24 -5.02 1.00
N THR A 161 -17.07 -4.95 2.03
CA THR A 161 -16.69 -5.26 3.41
C THR A 161 -16.58 -6.78 3.60
N PRO A 162 -15.43 -7.30 4.07
CA PRO A 162 -15.26 -8.73 4.33
C PRO A 162 -16.04 -9.16 5.58
N THR A 163 -16.17 -10.48 5.73
CA THR A 163 -16.74 -11.08 6.94
C THR A 163 -15.82 -10.86 8.13
N PHE A 164 -16.42 -10.56 9.28
CA PHE A 164 -15.74 -10.48 10.57
C PHE A 164 -15.72 -11.83 11.27
N HIS A 165 -14.66 -12.05 12.03
CA HIS A 165 -14.41 -13.25 12.81
C HIS A 165 -14.08 -12.81 14.23
N ASP A 166 -14.76 -13.42 15.20
CA ASP A 166 -14.38 -13.30 16.60
C ASP A 166 -13.02 -13.98 16.80
N ILE A 167 -12.18 -13.36 17.62
CA ILE A 167 -10.85 -13.85 17.96
C ILE A 167 -10.81 -14.12 19.45
N GLY A 168 -10.46 -15.36 19.81
CA GLY A 168 -10.52 -15.81 21.19
C GLY A 168 -11.96 -16.09 21.65
N ASP A 169 -12.22 -15.90 22.94
CA ASP A 169 -13.50 -16.22 23.59
C ASP A 169 -14.07 -15.05 24.42
N SER A 170 -13.36 -13.92 24.53
CA SER A 170 -13.83 -12.75 25.27
C SER A 170 -14.96 -11.98 24.56
N GLY A 171 -15.00 -12.05 23.23
CA GLY A 171 -15.85 -11.20 22.39
C GLY A 171 -15.36 -9.75 22.25
N GLU A 172 -14.19 -9.41 22.80
CA GLU A 172 -13.60 -8.06 22.74
C GLU A 172 -12.73 -7.85 21.49
N THR A 173 -12.24 -8.94 20.91
CA THR A 173 -11.33 -8.91 19.77
C THR A 173 -12.01 -9.49 18.53
N VAL A 174 -12.10 -8.69 17.47
CA VAL A 174 -12.57 -9.15 16.16
C VAL A 174 -11.48 -8.94 15.10
N SER A 175 -11.45 -9.79 14.09
CA SER A 175 -10.58 -9.64 12.92
C SER A 175 -11.35 -9.85 11.64
N HIS A 176 -10.81 -9.33 10.54
CA HIS A 176 -11.32 -9.56 9.20
C HIS A 176 -10.15 -9.49 8.23
N PHE A 177 -10.20 -10.28 7.16
CA PHE A 177 -9.15 -10.27 6.14
C PHE A 177 -9.63 -9.53 4.89
N HIS A 178 -9.13 -8.30 4.71
CA HIS A 178 -9.56 -7.41 3.61
C HIS A 178 -8.66 -7.46 2.37
N LEU A 179 -7.52 -8.16 2.44
CA LEU A 179 -6.51 -8.23 1.36
C LEU A 179 -6.72 -9.41 0.38
N SER A 180 -7.83 -10.14 0.48
CA SER A 180 -8.19 -11.22 -0.45
C SER A 180 -8.30 -10.73 -1.90
N ASP A 181 -8.26 -11.66 -2.87
CA ASP A 181 -8.48 -11.30 -4.29
C ASP A 181 -9.93 -10.97 -4.63
N ASP A 182 -10.85 -11.22 -3.71
CA ASP A 182 -12.28 -11.05 -3.93
C ASP A 182 -12.68 -9.58 -3.80
N GLY A 183 -13.74 -9.19 -4.51
CA GLY A 183 -14.37 -7.88 -4.39
C GLY A 183 -13.61 -6.69 -4.97
N TRP A 184 -12.49 -6.93 -5.67
CA TRP A 184 -11.80 -5.89 -6.43
C TRP A 184 -12.58 -5.53 -7.70
N GLN A 185 -12.68 -4.24 -7.95
CA GLN A 185 -13.35 -3.66 -9.12
C GLN A 185 -12.36 -2.80 -9.89
N ASP A 186 -12.56 -2.73 -11.20
CA ASP A 186 -11.69 -1.93 -12.05
C ASP A 186 -11.95 -0.43 -11.84
N VAL A 187 -10.88 0.34 -11.69
CA VAL A 187 -10.97 1.80 -11.79
C VAL A 187 -11.39 2.12 -13.23
N PRO A 188 -12.42 2.95 -13.48
CA PRO A 188 -12.82 3.32 -14.83
C PRO A 188 -11.65 3.95 -15.61
N GLY A 189 -11.30 3.38 -16.77
CA GLY A 189 -10.12 3.77 -17.54
C GLY A 189 -8.78 3.42 -16.88
N GLY A 190 -8.80 2.49 -15.93
CA GLY A 190 -7.66 2.05 -15.11
C GLY A 190 -6.63 1.21 -15.84
N GLU A 191 -6.84 0.84 -17.10
CA GLU A 191 -5.84 0.14 -17.92
C GLU A 191 -4.60 1.03 -18.05
N GLN A 192 -3.44 0.57 -17.59
CA GLN A 192 -2.19 1.31 -17.73
C GLN A 192 -1.03 0.33 -17.91
N GLN A 193 -0.27 0.50 -18.97
CA GLN A 193 1.02 -0.17 -19.13
C GLN A 193 2.07 0.64 -18.38
N LEU A 194 2.65 0.06 -17.33
CA LEU A 194 3.78 0.65 -16.63
C LEU A 194 5.08 0.25 -17.33
N CYS A 195 6.10 1.12 -17.25
CA CYS A 195 7.40 0.83 -17.84
C CYS A 195 8.06 -0.31 -17.08
N TYR A 196 7.96 -1.53 -17.63
CA TYR A 196 8.61 -2.69 -17.06
C TYR A 196 10.11 -2.71 -17.39
N ASN A 197 10.84 -3.58 -16.71
CA ASN A 197 12.28 -3.73 -16.84
C ASN A 197 12.66 -4.36 -18.19
N GLU A 198 13.78 -3.90 -18.77
CA GLU A 198 14.32 -4.45 -20.03
C GLU A 198 14.95 -5.85 -19.85
N ILE A 199 15.44 -6.16 -18.65
CA ILE A 199 15.96 -7.47 -18.24
C ILE A 199 15.56 -7.78 -16.79
N ALA A 200 15.74 -9.03 -16.34
CA ALA A 200 15.30 -9.52 -15.03
C ALA A 200 15.82 -8.70 -13.83
N THR A 201 16.94 -8.02 -13.99
CA THR A 201 17.71 -7.39 -12.90
C THR A 201 17.64 -5.86 -12.91
N LYS A 202 17.29 -5.23 -14.04
CA LYS A 202 16.98 -3.78 -14.11
C LYS A 202 15.70 -3.44 -13.34
N GLN A 203 15.52 -2.18 -12.97
CA GLN A 203 14.34 -1.64 -12.28
C GLN A 203 14.02 -0.23 -12.76
N ASN A 204 12.74 0.07 -12.98
CA ASN A 204 12.23 1.40 -13.29
C ASN A 204 11.31 1.88 -12.18
N TRP A 205 11.50 3.13 -11.74
CA TRP A 205 10.69 3.74 -10.69
C TRP A 205 9.49 4.48 -11.27
N HIS A 206 8.39 4.45 -10.53
CA HIS A 206 7.13 5.09 -10.88
C HIS A 206 6.67 5.99 -9.74
N TYR A 207 6.02 7.08 -10.09
CA TYR A 207 5.38 7.97 -9.13
C TYR A 207 3.93 7.55 -8.89
N LEU A 208 3.50 7.60 -7.64
CA LEU A 208 2.12 7.37 -7.21
C LEU A 208 1.67 8.51 -6.30
N ARG A 209 0.44 8.99 -6.51
CA ARG A 209 -0.24 9.96 -5.65
C ARG A 209 -1.66 9.50 -5.39
N VAL A 210 -2.03 9.46 -4.11
CA VAL A 210 -3.40 9.16 -3.65
C VAL A 210 -3.82 10.22 -2.63
N GLY A 211 -4.93 10.89 -2.91
CA GLY A 211 -5.56 11.87 -2.03
C GLY A 211 -6.87 11.33 -1.46
N PHE A 212 -7.14 11.66 -0.20
CA PHE A 212 -8.35 11.29 0.51
C PHE A 212 -8.76 12.40 1.48
N ASP A 213 -10.05 12.66 1.65
CA ASP A 213 -10.56 13.64 2.63
C ASP A 213 -11.05 12.90 3.87
N LEU A 214 -10.39 13.12 5.02
CA LEU A 214 -10.70 12.43 6.27
C LEU A 214 -12.05 12.82 6.88
N ALA A 215 -12.63 13.94 6.45
CA ALA A 215 -13.90 14.39 6.99
C ALA A 215 -15.08 13.94 6.15
N THR A 216 -14.94 13.90 4.82
CA THR A 216 -15.97 13.37 3.92
C THR A 216 -15.81 11.86 3.67
N MET A 217 -14.67 11.29 4.04
CA MET A 217 -14.29 9.89 3.80
C MET A 217 -14.36 9.51 2.31
N ALA A 218 -13.85 10.39 1.44
CA ALA A 218 -13.88 10.21 -0.01
C ALA A 218 -12.51 10.43 -0.65
N PHE A 219 -12.26 9.75 -1.79
CA PHE A 219 -11.08 9.99 -2.60
C PHE A 219 -11.09 11.41 -3.19
N THR A 220 -9.94 12.08 -3.17
CA THR A 220 -9.77 13.42 -3.74
C THR A 220 -8.82 13.44 -4.93
N ALA A 221 -7.90 12.47 -5.00
CA ALA A 221 -6.97 12.34 -6.12
C ALA A 221 -6.49 10.90 -6.28
N PHE A 222 -6.25 10.50 -7.54
CA PHE A 222 -5.49 9.31 -7.85
C PHE A 222 -4.69 9.54 -9.13
N GLN A 223 -3.37 9.35 -9.06
CA GLN A 223 -2.46 9.53 -10.18
C GLN A 223 -1.32 8.50 -10.11
N CYS A 224 -0.95 7.94 -11.26
CA CYS A 224 0.28 7.17 -11.42
C CYS A 224 1.06 7.68 -12.64
N ASN A 225 2.31 8.10 -12.41
CA ASN A 225 3.12 8.86 -13.37
C ASN A 225 2.36 10.09 -13.88
N ASP A 226 2.16 10.20 -15.19
CA ASP A 226 1.45 11.27 -15.89
C ASP A 226 -0.08 11.05 -15.95
N ARG A 227 -0.57 9.87 -15.56
CA ARG A 227 -2.00 9.54 -15.68
C ARG A 227 -2.77 9.88 -14.43
N HIS A 228 -3.81 10.69 -14.62
CA HIS A 228 -4.80 11.04 -13.60
C HIS A 228 -6.07 10.21 -13.82
N PHE A 229 -6.63 9.69 -12.74
CA PHE A 229 -7.85 8.90 -12.77
C PHE A 229 -9.01 9.67 -12.14
N ASP A 230 -10.20 9.53 -12.70
CA ASP A 230 -11.42 10.06 -12.10
C ASP A 230 -11.78 9.22 -10.87
N VAL A 231 -11.77 9.86 -9.70
CA VAL A 231 -12.05 9.23 -8.42
C VAL A 231 -13.47 9.49 -7.92
N SER A 232 -14.27 10.29 -8.63
CA SER A 232 -15.60 10.74 -8.19
C SER A 232 -16.60 9.59 -7.95
N ARG A 233 -16.34 8.42 -8.51
CA ARG A 233 -17.17 7.20 -8.39
C ARG A 233 -16.51 6.09 -7.58
N LEU A 234 -15.30 6.32 -7.06
CA LEU A 234 -14.60 5.31 -6.29
C LEU A 234 -15.08 5.37 -4.85
N GLU A 235 -15.72 4.30 -4.42
CA GLU A 235 -16.19 4.15 -3.04
C GLU A 235 -15.17 3.35 -2.23
N PRO A 236 -14.77 3.82 -1.03
CA PRO A 236 -13.96 3.02 -0.13
C PRO A 236 -14.79 1.91 0.50
N MET A 237 -14.11 0.93 1.08
CA MET A 237 -14.75 -0.02 1.99
C MET A 237 -15.12 0.69 3.30
N THR A 238 -16.33 0.46 3.80
CA THR A 238 -16.84 1.10 5.03
C THR A 238 -17.45 0.07 5.98
N MET A 239 -17.21 0.25 7.27
CA MET A 239 -17.75 -0.59 8.35
C MET A 239 -17.93 0.25 9.64
N PRO A 240 -18.71 -0.23 10.62
CA PRO A 240 -18.84 0.44 11.91
C PRO A 240 -17.48 0.67 12.58
N ALA A 241 -17.35 1.77 13.32
CA ALA A 241 -16.15 2.06 14.10
C ALA A 241 -15.87 0.93 15.11
N MET A 242 -14.59 0.55 15.23
CA MET A 242 -14.12 -0.39 16.24
C MET A 242 -13.88 0.35 17.57
N PRO A 243 -14.15 -0.28 18.73
CA PRO A 243 -13.72 0.28 20.00
C PRO A 243 -12.21 0.52 19.99
N ASN A 244 -11.78 1.70 20.45
CA ASN A 244 -10.37 2.08 20.66
C ASN A 244 -9.52 2.53 19.47
N LEU A 245 -10.08 2.66 18.26
CA LEU A 245 -9.32 3.14 17.08
C LEU A 245 -9.66 4.59 16.70
N TRP A 246 -9.76 5.49 17.69
CA TRP A 246 -10.07 6.90 17.45
C TRP A 246 -8.97 7.61 16.67
N CYS A 247 -9.39 8.43 15.70
CA CYS A 247 -8.51 9.20 14.83
C CYS A 247 -7.43 8.39 14.10
N MET A 248 -7.68 7.10 13.83
CA MET A 248 -6.70 6.21 13.23
C MET A 248 -6.37 6.64 11.79
N LEU A 249 -5.08 6.72 11.49
CA LEU A 249 -4.52 6.99 10.16
C LEU A 249 -3.39 6.01 9.88
N ASN A 250 -3.76 4.84 9.38
CA ASN A 250 -2.78 3.86 8.93
C ASN A 250 -2.59 3.98 7.42
N LEU A 251 -1.33 4.00 6.99
CA LEU A 251 -0.96 3.81 5.58
C LEU A 251 -0.38 2.40 5.42
N VAL A 252 -0.86 1.67 4.42
CA VAL A 252 -0.47 0.29 4.17
C VAL A 252 -0.05 0.12 2.72
N LEU A 253 1.04 -0.61 2.51
CA LEU A 253 1.55 -1.01 1.20
C LEU A 253 1.62 -2.53 1.14
N PHE A 254 1.35 -3.11 -0.02
CA PHE A 254 1.41 -4.56 -0.17
C PHE A 254 1.87 -5.03 -1.56
N ALA A 255 2.39 -6.25 -1.58
CA ALA A 255 2.72 -6.98 -2.79
C ALA A 255 2.12 -8.39 -2.74
N ARG A 256 1.75 -8.92 -3.91
CA ARG A 256 1.20 -10.27 -4.09
C ARG A 256 1.93 -11.00 -5.21
N ALA A 257 2.23 -12.28 -4.99
CA ALA A 257 2.76 -13.17 -6.03
C ALA A 257 1.66 -13.74 -6.94
N SER A 258 1.94 -13.80 -8.23
CA SER A 258 1.05 -14.43 -9.25
C SER A 258 1.32 -15.94 -9.39
N VAL A 259 2.57 -16.34 -9.13
CA VAL A 259 3.10 -17.71 -9.30
C VAL A 259 3.97 -18.11 -8.11
N ASP A 260 4.54 -19.32 -8.13
CA ASP A 260 5.46 -19.83 -7.10
C ASP A 260 6.87 -19.20 -7.18
N ARG A 261 6.90 -17.87 -7.15
CA ARG A 261 8.11 -17.05 -7.14
C ARG A 261 7.87 -15.81 -6.30
N ARG A 262 8.90 -15.33 -5.61
CA ARG A 262 8.76 -14.13 -4.79
C ARG A 262 8.46 -12.93 -5.68
N ALA A 263 7.47 -12.15 -5.30
CA ALA A 263 7.22 -10.81 -5.80
C ALA A 263 7.84 -9.80 -4.83
N PHE A 264 8.47 -8.77 -5.39
CA PHE A 264 9.04 -7.67 -4.65
C PHE A 264 8.32 -6.37 -5.02
N LEU A 265 7.92 -5.61 -4.00
CA LEU A 265 7.61 -4.19 -4.12
C LEU A 265 8.72 -3.43 -3.39
N TYR A 266 9.33 -2.50 -4.10
CA TYR A 266 10.25 -1.53 -3.54
C TYR A 266 9.55 -0.17 -3.50
N THR A 267 9.67 0.53 -2.39
CA THR A 267 9.11 1.85 -2.18
C THR A 267 10.18 2.78 -1.64
N ASP A 268 10.21 3.99 -2.17
CA ASP A 268 11.11 5.05 -1.77
C ASP A 268 10.34 6.35 -1.54
N SER A 269 10.82 7.15 -0.59
CA SER A 269 10.36 8.52 -0.34
C SER A 269 8.84 8.63 -0.15
N VAL A 270 8.31 8.07 0.94
CA VAL A 270 6.86 8.15 1.23
C VAL A 270 6.54 9.46 1.94
N VAL A 271 5.80 10.32 1.26
CA VAL A 271 5.40 11.64 1.77
C VAL A 271 3.92 11.63 2.06
N LEU A 272 3.55 11.84 3.33
CA LEU A 272 2.18 12.10 3.73
C LEU A 272 2.02 13.57 4.10
N SER A 273 1.06 14.23 3.48
CA SER A 273 0.76 15.64 3.68
C SER A 273 -0.74 15.87 3.90
N ALA A 274 -1.09 17.02 4.45
CA ALA A 274 -2.44 17.45 4.80
C ALA A 274 -2.66 18.94 4.48
N ASP A 275 -3.93 19.35 4.38
CA ASP A 275 -4.34 20.76 4.43
C ASP A 275 -5.03 21.04 5.77
N LEU A 276 -4.23 21.31 6.81
CA LEU A 276 -4.75 21.56 8.16
C LEU A 276 -5.57 22.86 8.22
N SER A 277 -5.38 23.76 7.26
CA SER A 277 -6.14 25.01 7.16
C SER A 277 -7.58 24.81 6.67
N ALA A 278 -7.89 23.66 6.07
CA ALA A 278 -9.22 23.35 5.56
C ALA A 278 -10.28 23.21 6.67
N GLU A 279 -9.89 22.78 7.88
CA GLU A 279 -10.82 22.68 9.01
C GLU A 279 -11.21 24.07 9.55
N ALA A 280 -10.25 24.99 9.65
CA ALA A 280 -10.51 26.38 10.07
C ALA A 280 -11.44 27.16 9.13
N ARG A 281 -11.72 26.63 7.93
CA ARG A 281 -12.60 27.23 6.92
C ARG A 281 -13.99 26.59 6.88
N ARG A 282 -14.26 25.57 7.70
CA ARG A 282 -15.60 25.00 7.84
C ARG A 282 -16.41 25.88 8.80
N PRO A 283 -17.60 26.37 8.38
CA PRO A 283 -18.45 27.21 9.20
C PRO A 283 -18.98 26.49 10.44
#